data_AF-A0ABD3GNP8-F1
#
_entry.id   AF-A0ABD3GNP8-F1
#
_cell.length_a   1.000
_cell.length_b   1.000
_cell.length_c   1.000
_cell.angle_alpha   90.00
_cell.angle_beta   90.00
_cell.angle_gamma   90.00
#
_symmetry.space_group_name_H-M   'P 1'
#
loop_
_entity.id
_entity.type
_entity.pdbx_description
1 polymer ?
#
loop_
_entity_poly.entity_id
_entity_poly.type
_entity_poly.pdbx_seq_one_letter_code
_entity_poly.pdbx_strand_id
1 'polypeptide(L)'
;MQVARTWLLRPLLRPSVAHNQIPVRLSSGGGLAEFFEAGRDPKSTEKIVYGRSWRASELRVKSWDDLHKLWYVLLKEKNMLLSQKQMLNSQNLRMPSPERFGKVRKSMCRLKQVLTERALELEDRTKRNVLKRMINSM
;
A
#
# COMPACT_ATOMS: atom_id res chain seq x y z
N MET A 1 -2.53 27.56 -74.31
CA MET A 1 -1.68 26.36 -74.17
C MET A 1 -0.88 26.48 -72.88
N GLN A 2 -0.99 25.42 -72.07
CA GLN A 2 -0.26 25.00 -70.85
C GLN A 2 0.05 26.03 -69.72
N VAL A 3 -0.58 25.95 -68.53
CA VAL A 3 -0.17 25.23 -67.28
C VAL A 3 1.35 25.23 -67.00
N ALA A 4 1.87 25.48 -65.79
CA ALA A 4 1.39 25.09 -64.46
C ALA A 4 2.00 25.97 -63.35
N ARG A 5 1.21 26.19 -62.30
CA ARG A 5 1.67 26.70 -61.00
C ARG A 5 2.45 25.59 -60.29
N THR A 6 3.72 25.83 -59.99
CA THR A 6 4.56 24.90 -59.22
C THR A 6 4.17 24.94 -57.74
N TRP A 7 3.53 23.87 -57.28
CA TRP A 7 3.27 23.59 -55.88
C TRP A 7 4.56 23.07 -55.24
N LEU A 8 5.30 23.93 -54.55
CA LEU A 8 6.26 23.45 -53.56
C LEU A 8 5.48 22.91 -52.36
N LEU A 9 5.38 21.57 -52.28
CA LEU A 9 4.91 20.85 -51.11
C LEU A 9 5.81 21.21 -49.92
N ARG A 10 5.39 22.16 -49.08
CA ARG A 10 5.86 22.24 -47.69
C ARG A 10 5.31 21.00 -46.97
N PRO A 11 6.15 20.14 -46.38
CA PRO A 11 5.65 19.13 -45.45
C PRO A 11 4.99 19.88 -44.30
N LEU A 12 3.71 19.59 -44.05
CA LEU A 12 3.06 19.96 -42.81
C LEU A 12 3.76 19.19 -41.69
N LEU A 13 4.83 19.75 -41.13
CA LEU A 13 5.29 19.35 -39.80
C LEU A 13 4.10 19.58 -38.86
N ARG A 14 3.40 18.50 -38.51
CA ARG A 14 2.52 18.52 -37.34
C ARG A 14 3.37 19.05 -36.19
N PRO A 15 2.96 20.13 -35.51
CA PRO A 15 3.56 20.44 -34.22
C PRO A 15 3.38 19.20 -33.37
N SER A 16 4.48 18.60 -32.91
CA SER A 16 4.41 17.68 -31.78
C SER A 16 3.80 18.51 -30.66
N VAL A 17 2.53 18.26 -30.35
CA VAL A 17 1.90 18.80 -29.16
C VAL A 17 2.71 18.20 -28.03
N ALA A 18 3.71 18.94 -27.56
CA ALA A 18 4.27 18.70 -26.25
C ALA A 18 3.05 18.58 -25.34
N HIS A 19 2.82 17.38 -24.80
CA HIS A 19 1.86 17.21 -23.73
C HIS A 19 2.37 18.11 -22.62
N ASN A 20 1.85 19.34 -22.62
CA ASN A 20 2.10 20.33 -21.62
C ASN A 20 1.63 19.63 -20.35
N GLN A 21 2.57 19.14 -19.56
CA GLN A 21 2.26 18.52 -18.29
C GLN A 21 1.58 19.63 -17.51
N ILE A 22 0.25 19.57 -17.45
CA ILE A 22 -0.54 20.40 -16.55
C ILE A 22 0.20 20.27 -15.21
N PRO A 23 0.65 21.35 -14.58
CA PRO A 23 1.31 21.26 -13.30
C PRO A 23 0.26 20.77 -12.32
N VAL A 24 0.14 19.44 -12.21
CA VAL A 24 -0.60 18.79 -11.16
C VAL A 24 0.13 19.19 -9.90
N ARG A 25 -0.51 20.04 -9.10
CA ARG A 25 -0.13 20.16 -7.69
C ARG A 25 -0.23 18.74 -7.14
N LEU A 26 0.91 18.06 -7.03
CA LEU A 26 1.04 16.86 -6.23
C LEU A 26 0.83 17.31 -4.79
N SER A 27 -0.43 17.38 -4.38
CA SER A 27 -0.77 17.47 -2.97
C SER A 27 -0.07 16.29 -2.31
N SER A 28 0.97 16.59 -1.52
CA SER A 28 1.71 15.56 -0.80
C SER A 28 0.83 14.76 0.18
N GLY A 29 -0.43 15.18 0.37
CA GLY A 29 -1.49 14.51 1.12
C GLY A 29 -2.57 13.80 0.28
N GLY A 30 -2.26 13.32 -0.94
CA GLY A 30 -3.18 12.47 -1.70
C GLY A 30 -3.17 11.02 -1.23
N GLY A 31 -4.33 10.35 -1.17
CA GLY A 31 -4.44 8.95 -0.70
C GLY A 31 -3.59 7.93 -1.47
N LEU A 32 -3.20 8.24 -2.72
CA LEU A 32 -2.29 7.40 -3.50
C LEU A 32 -0.86 7.38 -2.92
N ALA A 33 -0.43 8.46 -2.28
CA ALA A 33 0.91 8.55 -1.70
C ALA A 33 1.09 7.54 -0.55
N GLU A 34 0.01 7.11 0.12
CA GLU A 34 0.07 6.10 1.20
C GLU A 34 0.57 4.72 0.72
N PHE A 35 0.52 4.43 -0.59
CA PHE A 35 1.02 3.18 -1.15
C PHE A 35 2.54 3.16 -1.36
N PHE A 36 3.22 4.30 -1.16
CA PHE A 36 4.65 4.44 -1.39
C PHE A 36 5.36 4.97 -0.13
N GLU A 37 6.64 4.67 -0.01
CA GLU A 37 7.43 5.23 1.10
C GLU A 37 7.72 6.70 0.84
N ALA A 38 7.22 7.57 1.72
CA ALA A 38 7.49 8.99 1.65
C ALA A 38 8.99 9.26 1.90
N GLY A 39 9.62 9.98 0.97
CA GLY A 39 10.95 10.56 1.17
C GLY A 39 12.13 9.59 1.13
N ARG A 40 11.98 8.37 0.59
CA ARG A 40 13.10 7.43 0.46
C ARG A 40 13.64 7.37 -0.95
N ASP A 41 14.96 7.56 -1.09
CA ASP A 41 15.68 7.20 -2.31
C ASP A 41 15.90 5.67 -2.33
N PRO A 42 15.40 4.94 -3.35
CA PRO A 42 15.67 3.50 -3.51
C PRO A 42 17.15 3.13 -3.56
N LYS A 43 18.04 4.10 -3.83
CA LYS A 43 19.50 3.92 -3.93
C LYS A 43 20.24 4.11 -2.61
N SER A 44 19.57 4.57 -1.55
CA SER A 44 20.21 4.75 -0.24
C SER A 44 20.67 3.39 0.30
N THR A 45 21.94 3.30 0.69
CA THR A 45 22.58 2.08 1.24
C THR A 45 22.43 1.96 2.77
N GLU A 46 21.77 2.90 3.43
CA GLU A 46 21.58 2.87 4.87
C GLU A 46 20.71 1.68 5.29
N LYS A 47 21.25 0.84 6.17
CA LYS A 47 20.53 -0.32 6.71
C LYS A 47 19.54 0.13 7.77
N ILE A 48 18.30 0.37 7.34
CA ILE A 48 17.22 0.78 8.23
C ILE A 48 16.77 -0.39 9.10
N VAL A 49 16.79 -0.18 10.42
CA VAL A 49 16.34 -1.17 11.40
C VAL A 49 14.83 -1.02 11.62
N TYR A 50 14.07 -1.95 11.06
CA TYR A 50 12.63 -2.04 11.35
C TYR A 50 12.40 -2.72 12.69
N GLY A 51 11.44 -2.20 13.46
CA GLY A 51 11.06 -2.73 14.77
C GLY A 51 10.55 -4.18 14.77
N ARG A 52 10.00 -4.58 15.93
CA ARG A 52 9.51 -5.94 16.22
C ARG A 52 8.01 -6.07 15.89
N SER A 53 7.55 -7.27 15.53
CA SER A 53 6.12 -7.60 15.42
C SER A 53 5.41 -7.57 16.78
N TRP A 54 4.13 -7.21 16.86
CA TRP A 54 3.31 -7.21 18.08
C TRP A 54 3.25 -8.56 18.80
N ARG A 55 3.28 -8.59 20.14
CA ARG A 55 3.03 -9.83 20.96
C ARG A 55 1.54 -9.97 21.26
N ALA A 56 1.08 -11.20 21.42
CA ALA A 56 -0.31 -11.45 21.83
C ALA A 56 -0.62 -10.84 23.22
N SER A 57 0.31 -10.90 24.17
CA SER A 57 0.16 -10.29 25.49
C SER A 57 -0.09 -8.77 25.43
N GLU A 58 0.60 -8.06 24.54
CA GLU A 58 0.45 -6.62 24.32
C GLU A 58 -0.92 -6.28 23.70
N LEU A 59 -1.45 -7.16 22.87
CA LEU A 59 -2.74 -6.97 22.19
C LEU A 59 -3.92 -7.28 23.13
N ARG A 60 -3.76 -8.21 24.07
CA ARG A 60 -4.83 -8.60 25.01
C ARG A 60 -5.29 -7.48 25.93
N VAL A 61 -4.41 -6.52 26.23
CA VAL A 61 -4.74 -5.37 27.10
C VAL A 61 -5.35 -4.18 26.37
N LYS A 62 -5.55 -4.27 25.04
CA LYS A 62 -6.06 -3.15 24.22
C LYS A 62 -7.58 -3.18 24.05
N SER A 63 -8.19 -2.02 23.86
CA SER A 63 -9.62 -1.90 23.57
C SER A 63 -9.97 -2.49 22.20
N TRP A 64 -11.25 -2.79 21.94
CA TRP A 64 -11.70 -3.24 20.62
C TRP A 64 -11.43 -2.22 19.51
N ASP A 65 -11.62 -0.94 19.81
CA ASP A 65 -11.38 0.16 18.87
C ASP A 65 -9.90 0.30 18.53
N ASP A 66 -9.00 0.21 19.53
CA ASP A 66 -7.55 0.25 19.29
C ASP A 66 -7.08 -0.94 18.43
N LEU A 67 -7.61 -2.14 18.67
CA LEU A 67 -7.28 -3.32 17.86
C LEU A 67 -7.77 -3.13 16.41
N HIS A 68 -8.94 -2.54 16.22
CA HIS A 68 -9.48 -2.26 14.89
C HIS A 68 -8.66 -1.18 14.15
N LYS A 69 -8.29 -0.10 14.83
CA LYS A 69 -7.37 0.92 14.29
C LYS A 69 -6.02 0.30 13.92
N LEU A 70 -5.47 -0.53 14.81
CA LEU A 70 -4.21 -1.23 14.56
C LEU A 70 -4.30 -2.15 13.34
N TRP A 71 -5.43 -2.85 13.15
CA TRP A 71 -5.65 -3.66 11.96
C TRP A 71 -5.48 -2.82 10.68
N TYR A 72 -6.09 -1.63 10.61
CA TYR A 72 -5.94 -0.74 9.45
C TYR A 72 -4.52 -0.23 9.26
N VAL A 73 -3.81 0.12 10.33
CA VAL A 73 -2.41 0.52 10.25
C VAL A 73 -1.57 -0.61 9.63
N LEU A 74 -1.77 -1.86 10.09
CA LEU A 74 -1.07 -3.04 9.54
C LEU A 74 -1.49 -3.33 8.09
N LEU A 75 -2.75 -3.11 7.75
CA LEU A 75 -3.28 -3.30 6.39
C LEU A 75 -2.68 -2.28 5.40
N LYS A 76 -2.59 -1.01 5.79
CA LYS A 76 -1.94 0.04 4.99
C LYS A 76 -0.47 -0.29 4.75
N GLU A 77 0.25 -0.67 5.80
CA GLU A 77 1.65 -1.11 5.71
C GLU A 77 1.79 -2.32 4.75
N LYS A 78 0.93 -3.33 4.88
CA LYS A 78 0.93 -4.49 3.97
C LYS A 78 0.71 -4.07 2.52
N ASN A 79 -0.25 -3.18 2.27
CA ASN A 79 -0.55 -2.71 0.91
C ASN A 79 0.59 -1.90 0.32
N MET A 80 1.20 -1.00 1.10
CA MET A 80 2.37 -0.25 0.67
C MET A 80 3.56 -1.16 0.33
N LEU A 81 3.83 -2.18 1.17
CA LEU A 81 4.87 -3.18 0.90
C LEU A 81 4.58 -3.99 -0.37
N LEU A 82 3.32 -4.36 -0.62
CA LEU A 82 2.93 -5.08 -1.84
C LEU A 82 3.13 -4.22 -3.09
N SER A 83 2.72 -2.95 -3.05
CA SER A 83 2.94 -1.99 -4.15
C SER A 83 4.43 -1.84 -4.47
N GLN A 84 5.28 -1.68 -3.45
CA GLN A 84 6.72 -1.62 -3.63
C GLN A 84 7.30 -2.91 -4.20
N LYS A 85 6.88 -4.07 -3.70
CA LYS A 85 7.33 -5.36 -4.21
C LYS A 85 7.03 -5.50 -5.70
N GLN A 86 5.81 -5.14 -6.10
CA GLN A 86 5.38 -5.23 -7.49
C GLN A 86 6.18 -4.27 -8.39
N MET A 87 6.39 -3.04 -7.93
CA MET A 87 7.21 -2.05 -8.64
C MET A 87 8.65 -2.55 -8.84
N LEU A 88 9.31 -3.02 -7.79
CA LEU A 88 10.69 -3.52 -7.88
C LEU A 88 10.79 -4.77 -8.74
N ASN A 89 9.84 -5.70 -8.63
CA ASN A 89 9.77 -6.88 -9.48
C ASN A 89 9.67 -6.50 -10.96
N SER A 90 8.87 -5.48 -11.32
CA SER A 90 8.74 -5.00 -12.70
C SER A 90 10.03 -4.42 -13.27
N GLN A 91 10.90 -3.91 -12.39
CA GLN A 91 12.23 -3.38 -12.71
C GLN A 91 13.33 -4.44 -12.54
N ASN A 92 12.96 -5.68 -12.23
CA ASN A 92 13.87 -6.79 -11.93
C ASN A 92 14.86 -6.48 -10.78
N LEU A 93 14.42 -5.66 -9.82
CA LEU A 93 15.17 -5.28 -8.62
C LEU A 93 14.71 -6.09 -7.40
N ARG A 94 15.64 -6.33 -6.47
CA ARG A 94 15.34 -7.02 -5.21
C ARG A 94 14.81 -6.03 -4.17
N MET A 95 13.81 -6.46 -3.41
CA MET A 95 13.34 -5.70 -2.25
C MET A 95 14.43 -5.53 -1.18
N PRO A 96 14.69 -4.30 -0.69
CA PRO A 96 15.68 -4.05 0.35
C PRO A 96 15.37 -4.72 1.70
N SER A 97 14.10 -4.75 2.12
CA SER A 97 13.68 -5.22 3.45
C SER A 97 12.50 -6.22 3.40
N PRO A 98 12.69 -7.44 2.86
CA PRO A 98 11.62 -8.43 2.72
C PRO A 98 11.11 -8.98 4.06
N GLU A 99 11.88 -8.87 5.14
CA GLU A 99 11.52 -9.36 6.47
C GLU A 99 10.33 -8.63 7.09
N ARG A 100 10.01 -7.40 6.63
CA ARG A 100 8.86 -6.63 7.09
C ARG A 100 7.53 -7.34 6.84
N PHE A 101 7.39 -8.00 5.69
CA PHE A 101 6.19 -8.80 5.38
C PHE A 101 5.91 -9.84 6.47
N GLY A 102 6.95 -10.54 6.93
CA GLY A 102 6.83 -11.53 7.98
C GLY A 102 6.39 -10.91 9.31
N LYS A 103 6.92 -9.73 9.66
CA LYS A 103 6.57 -9.01 10.89
C LYS A 103 5.13 -8.52 10.88
N VAL A 104 4.66 -7.96 9.76
CA VAL A 104 3.28 -7.49 9.57
C VAL A 104 2.31 -8.66 9.63
N ARG A 105 2.55 -9.72 8.83
CA ARG A 105 1.71 -10.93 8.82
C ARG A 105 1.61 -11.60 10.19
N LYS A 106 2.73 -11.71 10.93
CA LYS A 106 2.72 -12.25 12.30
C LYS A 106 1.88 -11.39 13.25
N SER A 107 1.96 -10.07 13.13
CA SER A 107 1.15 -9.15 13.95
C SER A 107 -0.33 -9.28 13.64
N MET A 108 -0.72 -9.31 12.37
CA MET A 108 -2.11 -9.51 11.93
C MET A 108 -2.67 -10.86 12.40
N CYS A 109 -1.89 -11.94 12.31
CA CYS A 109 -2.28 -13.27 12.79
C CYS A 109 -2.58 -13.26 14.29
N ARG A 110 -1.69 -12.68 15.10
CA ARG A 110 -1.89 -12.55 16.56
C ARG A 110 -3.09 -11.68 16.91
N LEU A 111 -3.35 -10.64 16.11
CA LEU A 111 -4.54 -9.81 16.27
C LEU A 111 -5.81 -10.65 16.09
N LYS A 112 -5.91 -11.40 14.98
CA LYS A 112 -7.04 -12.32 14.74
C LYS A 112 -7.18 -13.35 15.85
N GLN A 113 -6.05 -13.89 16.34
CA GLN A 113 -6.05 -14.81 17.47
C GLN A 113 -6.70 -14.17 18.71
N VAL A 114 -6.23 -12.99 19.14
CA VAL A 114 -6.78 -12.31 20.33
C VAL A 114 -8.26 -11.95 20.17
N LEU A 115 -8.68 -11.49 18.99
CA LEU A 115 -10.09 -11.23 18.72
C LEU A 115 -10.93 -12.52 18.78
N THR A 116 -10.37 -13.65 18.34
CA THR A 116 -11.03 -14.95 18.41
C THR A 116 -11.13 -15.46 19.84
N GLU A 117 -10.06 -15.32 20.65
CA GLU A 117 -10.06 -15.62 22.09
C GLU A 117 -11.22 -14.89 22.78
N ARG A 118 -11.33 -13.57 22.58
CA ARG A 118 -12.42 -12.75 23.15
C ARG A 118 -13.80 -13.14 22.64
N ALA A 119 -13.92 -13.51 21.36
CA ALA A 119 -15.20 -13.96 20.82
C ALA A 119 -15.68 -15.27 21.47
N LEU A 120 -14.75 -16.15 21.87
CA LEU A 120 -15.09 -17.39 22.57
C LEU A 120 -15.60 -17.14 23.99
N GLU A 121 -15.10 -16.10 24.67
CA GLU A 121 -15.54 -15.68 26.01
C GLU A 121 -16.98 -15.14 26.03
N LEU A 122 -17.51 -14.65 24.90
CA LEU A 122 -18.89 -14.17 24.82
C LEU A 122 -19.87 -15.34 24.99
N GLU A 123 -20.74 -15.29 26.00
CA GLU A 123 -21.78 -16.30 26.25
C GLU A 123 -22.83 -16.34 25.11
N ASP A 124 -23.26 -15.16 24.67
CA ASP A 124 -24.27 -14.99 23.62
C ASP A 124 -23.79 -15.57 22.28
N ARG A 125 -24.47 -16.65 21.87
CA ARG A 125 -24.18 -17.39 20.64
C ARG A 125 -24.29 -16.50 19.39
N THR A 126 -25.24 -15.57 19.36
CA THR A 126 -25.48 -14.71 18.19
C THR A 126 -24.35 -13.71 18.05
N LYS A 127 -23.99 -13.02 19.13
CA LYS A 127 -22.87 -12.07 19.15
C LYS A 127 -21.55 -12.76 18.80
N ARG A 128 -21.30 -13.94 19.37
CA ARG A 128 -20.13 -14.78 19.05
C ARG A 128 -20.05 -15.09 17.55
N ASN A 129 -21.15 -15.50 16.94
CA ASN A 129 -21.18 -15.87 15.52
C ASN A 129 -20.93 -14.66 14.61
N VAL A 130 -21.49 -13.49 14.95
CA VAL A 130 -21.25 -12.24 14.22
C VAL A 130 -19.78 -11.84 14.29
N LEU A 131 -19.19 -11.85 15.50
CA LEU A 131 -17.78 -11.54 15.68
C LEU A 131 -16.88 -12.50 14.89
N LYS A 132 -17.15 -13.82 14.96
CA LYS A 132 -16.36 -14.81 14.21
C LYS A 132 -16.40 -14.57 12.70
N ARG A 133 -17.57 -14.24 12.15
CA ARG A 133 -17.70 -13.89 10.72
C ARG A 133 -16.89 -12.64 10.38
N MET A 134 -16.98 -11.60 11.20
CA MET A 134 -16.23 -10.37 11.02
C MET A 134 -14.71 -10.62 11.08
N ILE A 135 -14.23 -11.36 12.08
CA ILE A 135 -12.80 -11.70 12.22
C ILE A 135 -12.30 -12.53 11.03
N ASN A 136 -13.12 -13.41 10.47
CA ASN A 136 -12.75 -14.19 9.30
C ASN A 136 -12.68 -13.35 8.02
N SER A 137 -13.50 -12.30 7.91
CA SER A 137 -13.46 -11.35 6.80
C SER A 137 -12.34 -10.32 6.85
N MET A 138 -11.71 -10.15 8.03
CA MET A 138 -10.45 -9.40 8.18
C MET A 138 -9.30 -10.18 7.54
#